data_AF-A0A9E3G188-F1
#
_entry.id   AF-A0A9E3G188-F1
#
_cell.length_a   1.000
_cell.length_b   1.000
_cell.length_c   1.000
_cell.angle_alpha   90.00
_cell.angle_beta   90.00
_cell.angle_gamma   90.00
#
_symmetry.space_group_name_H-M   'P 1'
#
loop_
_entity.id
_entity.type
_entity.pdbx_description
1 polymer ?
#
loop_
_entity_poly.entity_id
_entity_poly.type
_entity_poly.pdbx_seq_one_letter_code
_entity_poly.pdbx_strand_id
1 'polypeptide(L)' 'LHLRNLYAHLLENHYLEGLVGFNAALSDIFSRDVLARIQQGQDGWEQMVPPKVAELIKQRDLFGHQPAGPHLHPVSS' A
#
# COMPACT_ATOMS: atom_id res chain seq x y z
N LEU A 1 -1.47 17.54 33.32
CA LEU A 1 -0.33 18.47 33.25
C LEU A 1 0.98 17.82 32.77
N HIS A 2 1.32 16.60 33.18
CA HIS A 2 2.62 15.98 32.87
C HIS A 2 2.91 15.73 31.38
N LEU A 3 1.91 15.32 30.59
CA LEU A 3 2.08 15.03 29.16
C LEU A 3 2.41 16.28 28.32
N ARG A 4 2.02 17.48 28.77
CA ARG A 4 2.26 18.73 28.03
C ARG A 4 3.75 19.10 28.05
N ASN A 5 4.39 18.91 29.19
CA ASN A 5 5.82 19.18 29.36
C ASN A 5 6.67 18.16 28.59
N LEU A 6 6.26 16.89 28.59
CA LEU A 6 6.92 15.86 27.78
C LEU A 6 6.77 16.13 26.29
N TYR A 7 5.57 16.48 25.83
CA TYR A 7 5.33 16.83 24.42
C TYR A 7 6.17 18.03 23.97
N ALA A 8 6.19 19.12 24.76
CA ALA A 8 7.00 20.29 24.48
C ALA A 8 8.49 19.95 24.42
N HIS A 9 8.99 19.17 25.39
CA HIS A 9 10.39 18.73 25.41
C HIS A 9 10.75 17.93 24.14
N LEU A 10 9.91 16.99 23.73
CA LEU A 10 10.16 16.19 22.52
C LEU A 10 10.12 17.03 21.24
N LEU A 11 9.23 18.04 21.17
CA LEU A 11 9.12 18.93 20.02
C LEU A 11 10.30 19.93 19.95
N GLU A 12 10.65 20.57 21.07
CA GLU A 12 11.75 21.56 21.16
C GLU A 12 13.12 20.94 20.89
N ASN A 13 13.31 19.67 21.25
CA ASN A 13 14.57 18.94 21.00
C ASN A 13 14.59 18.21 19.65
N HIS A 14 13.62 18.46 18.78
CA HIS A 14 13.51 17.82 17.45
C HIS A 14 13.44 16.29 17.49
N TYR A 15 12.94 15.73 18.60
CA TYR A 15 12.63 14.29 18.70
C TYR A 15 11.26 13.94 18.10
N LEU A 16 10.43 14.95 17.85
CA LEU A 16 9.21 14.85 17.06
C LEU A 16 9.25 15.88 15.95
N GLU A 17 9.19 15.40 14.71
CA GLU A 17 9.02 16.25 13.54
C GLU A 17 7.74 15.86 12.80
N GLY A 18 7.05 16.86 12.26
CA GLY A 18 5.90 16.63 11.40
C GLY A 18 6.35 15.97 10.11
N LEU A 19 5.61 14.96 9.65
CA LEU A 19 5.87 14.36 8.34
C LEU A 19 5.54 15.39 7.25
N VAL A 20 6.55 15.83 6.51
CA VAL A 20 6.40 16.81 5.41
C VAL A 20 6.40 16.07 4.08
N GLY A 21 5.52 16.49 3.16
CA GLY A 21 5.47 15.94 1.80
C GLY A 21 4.71 14.62 1.66
N PHE A 22 3.96 14.20 2.67
CA PHE A 22 3.05 13.07 2.52
C PHE A 22 1.77 13.49 1.80
N ASN A 23 1.27 12.63 0.92
CA ASN A 23 -0.03 12.83 0.29
C ASN A 23 -1.10 12.15 1.16
N ALA A 24 -1.94 12.94 1.83
CA ALA A 24 -3.01 12.42 2.68
C ALA A 24 -4.00 11.51 1.92
N ALA A 25 -4.19 11.73 0.61
CA ALA A 25 -5.03 10.86 -0.23
C ALA A 25 -4.46 9.45 -0.41
N LEU A 26 -3.15 9.26 -0.17
CA LEU A 26 -2.50 7.94 -0.15
C LEU A 26 -2.47 7.32 1.26
N SER A 27 -2.85 8.07 2.29
CA SER A 27 -2.77 7.62 3.69
C SER A 27 -3.75 6.50 4.02
N ASP A 28 -4.85 6.39 3.25
CA ASP A 28 -5.87 5.35 3.42
C ASP A 28 -5.52 4.05 2.68
N ILE A 29 -4.46 4.06 1.87
CA ILE A 29 -4.03 2.92 1.08
C ILE A 29 -3.03 2.11 1.89
N PHE A 30 -3.43 0.92 2.34
CA PHE A 30 -2.53 -0.02 2.98
C PHE A 30 -2.00 -1.04 1.99
N SER A 31 -0.68 -1.21 1.94
CA SER A 31 -0.01 -2.16 1.05
C SER A 31 -0.53 -3.59 1.18
N ARG A 32 -0.96 -4.00 2.39
CA ARG A 32 -1.55 -5.32 2.64
C ARG A 32 -2.82 -5.57 1.81
N ASP A 33 -3.65 -4.54 1.64
CA ASP A 33 -4.94 -4.66 0.96
C ASP A 33 -4.72 -4.72 -0.56
N VAL A 34 -3.76 -3.93 -1.06
CA VAL A 34 -3.32 -3.97 -2.47
C VAL A 34 -2.71 -5.33 -2.81
N LEU A 35 -1.79 -5.83 -1.98
CA LEU A 35 -1.12 -7.11 -2.20
C LEU A 35 -2.11 -8.28 -2.19
N ALA A 36 -3.08 -8.28 -1.26
CA ALA A 36 -4.12 -9.31 -1.20
C ALA A 36 -4.95 -9.35 -2.49
N ARG A 37 -5.34 -8.19 -3.02
CA ARG A 37 -6.10 -8.09 -4.28
C ARG A 37 -5.30 -8.59 -5.48
N ILE A 38 -4.01 -8.23 -5.57
CA ILE A 38 -3.11 -8.70 -6.63
C ILE A 38 -3.01 -10.23 -6.64
N GLN A 39 -2.77 -10.84 -5.48
CA GLN A 39 -2.63 -12.28 -5.34
C GLN A 39 -3.93 -13.06 -5.61
N GLN A 40 -5.08 -12.41 -5.37
CA GLN A 40 -6.40 -12.98 -5.64
C GLN A 40 -6.85 -12.76 -7.09
N GLY A 41 -6.05 -12.09 -7.93
CA GLY A 41 -6.41 -11.75 -9.30
C GLY A 41 -7.63 -10.83 -9.38
N GLN A 42 -7.88 -10.03 -8.34
CA GLN A 42 -9.01 -9.11 -8.30
C GLN A 42 -8.69 -7.83 -9.06
N ASP A 43 -9.67 -7.25 -9.75
CA ASP A 43 -9.51 -5.95 -10.39
C ASP A 43 -9.71 -4.79 -9.38
N GLY A 44 -9.18 -3.61 -9.72
CA GLY A 44 -9.44 -2.35 -9.01
C GLY A 44 -8.34 -1.93 -8.02
N TRP A 45 -7.37 -2.80 -7.71
CA TRP A 45 -6.20 -2.41 -6.91
C TRP A 45 -5.30 -1.42 -7.64
N GLU A 46 -5.40 -1.33 -8.97
CA GLU A 46 -4.64 -0.39 -9.79
C GLU A 46 -5.00 1.07 -9.48
N GLN A 47 -6.22 1.33 -9.00
CA GLN A 47 -6.66 2.66 -8.57
C GLN A 47 -6.13 3.01 -7.17
N MET A 48 -5.65 2.01 -6.43
CA MET A 48 -5.09 2.16 -5.09
C MET A 48 -3.59 2.47 -5.12
N VAL A 49 -2.96 2.52 -6.29
CA VAL A 49 -1.53 2.83 -6.39
C VAL A 49 -1.33 3.89 -7.48
N PRO A 50 -0.22 4.66 -7.44
CA PRO A 50 0.13 5.52 -8.56
C PRO A 50 0.17 4.73 -9.88
N PRO A 51 -0.31 5.28 -11.01
CA PRO A 51 -0.42 4.55 -12.28
C PRO A 51 0.86 3.83 -12.71
N LYS A 52 2.02 4.47 -12.48
CA LYS A 52 3.32 3.89 -12.81
C LYS A 52 3.63 2.61 -12.05
N VAL A 53 3.15 2.50 -10.81
CA VAL A 53 3.31 1.30 -9.97
C VAL A 53 2.44 0.17 -10.53
N ALA A 54 1.19 0.45 -10.89
CA ALA A 54 0.30 -0.53 -11.50
C ALA A 54 0.88 -1.09 -12.81
N GLU A 55 1.43 -0.22 -13.67
CA GLU A 55 2.14 -0.63 -14.89
C GLU A 55 3.31 -1.57 -14.60
N LEU A 56 4.18 -1.21 -13.66
CA LEU A 56 5.38 -1.99 -13.33
C LEU A 56 5.03 -3.37 -12.76
N ILE A 57 3.99 -3.45 -11.93
CA ILE A 57 3.52 -4.72 -11.36
C ILE A 57 3.03 -5.65 -12.47
N LYS A 58 2.21 -5.14 -13.41
CA LYS A 58 1.69 -5.91 -14.54
C LYS A 58 2.77 -6.30 -15.54
N GLN A 59 3.72 -5.41 -15.83
CA GLN A 59 4.79 -5.67 -16.81
C GLN A 59 5.80 -6.72 -16.35
N ARG A 60 5.96 -6.91 -15.04
CA ARG A 60 6.99 -7.77 -14.46
C ARG A 60 6.41 -8.92 -13.63
N ASP A 61 5.09 -9.13 -13.69
CA ASP A 61 4.35 -10.14 -12.91
C ASP A 61 4.74 -10.15 -11.42
N LEU A 62 4.86 -8.97 -10.82
CA LEU A 62 5.28 -8.83 -9.43
C LEU A 62 4.19 -9.28 -8.46
N PHE A 63 4.61 -9.68 -7.26
CA PHE A 63 3.72 -10.00 -6.14
C PHE A 63 2.71 -11.12 -6.39
N GLY A 64 2.99 -12.01 -7.36
CA GLY A 64 2.09 -13.09 -7.73
C GLY A 64 0.87 -12.63 -8.52
N HIS A 65 0.99 -11.50 -9.23
CA HIS A 65 -0.05 -11.02 -10.15
C HIS A 65 -0.44 -12.12 -11.13
N GLN A 66 -1.68 -12.60 -11.01
CA GLN A 66 -2.30 -13.48 -11.99
C GLN A 66 -3.22 -12.63 -12.85
N PRO A 67 -3.01 -12.57 -14.18
CA PRO A 67 -3.98 -11.90 -15.05
C PRO A 67 -5.34 -12.57 -14.84
N ALA A 68 -6.40 -11.76 -14.70
CA ALA A 68 -7.77 -12.23 -14.51
C ALA A 68 -8.21 -13.10 -15.70
N GLY A 69 -7.91 -14.39 -15.63
CA GLY A 69 -8.33 -15.45 -16.53
C GLY A 69 -9.20 -16.43 -15.76
N PRO A 70 -10.17 -17.08 -16.42
CA PRO A 70 -11.09 -18.00 -15.76
C PRO A 70 -10.27 -19.07 -15.06
N HIS A 71 -10.59 -19.28 -13.79
CA HIS A 71 -10.10 -20.34 -12.92
C HIS A 71 -10.41 -21.69 -13.59
N LEU A 72 -9.57 -22.10 -14.53
CA LEU A 72 -9.46 -23.47 -14.98
C LEU A 72 -8.59 -24.15 -13.93
N HIS A 73 -9.25 -24.71 -12.92
CA HIS A 73 -8.65 -25.77 -12.13
C HIS A 73 -8.00 -26.78 -13.09
N PRO A 74 -6.72 -27.13 -12.94
CA PRO A 74 -6.23 -28.30 -13.63
C PRO A 74 -7.06 -29.47 -13.09
N VAL A 75 -7.76 -30.17 -13.98
CA VAL A 75 -8.36 -31.45 -13.64
C VAL A 75 -7.19 -32.34 -13.23
N SER A 76 -7.04 -32.57 -11.93
CA SER A 76 -6.06 -33.52 -11.42
C SER A 76 -6.41 -34.88 -12.01
N SER A 77 -5.48 -35.42 -12.80
CA SER A 77 -5.43 -36.84 -13.16
C SER A 77 -4.87 -37.65 -12.00
#